data_AF-A0A3D3V481-F1
#
_entry.id   AF-A0A3D3V481-F1
#
_cell.length_a   1.000
_cell.length_b   1.000
_cell.length_c   1.000
_cell.angle_alpha   90.00
_cell.angle_beta   90.00
_cell.angle_gamma   90.00
#
_symmetry.space_group_name_H-M   'P 1'
#
loop_
_entity.id
_entity.type
_entity.pdbx_description
1 polymer ?
#
loop_
_entity_poly.entity_id
_entity_poly.type
_entity_poly.pdbx_seq_one_letter_code
_entity_poly.pdbx_strand_id
1 'polypeptide(L)'
;MLESVSNPTLGYRLDPGELGLWNTASASRSILRVLTQEISNWLYFKRKVEREGGVIIQGGISLDLRKKGSFLAAVAGRTTVWVYYPGERTQNDVAADNQYKQHIQEKIRELENQLTFATPEEREKLEQQIQLLRMAMNLPLQLVQMLLEPMGLFLNAIV
;
A
#
# COMPACT_ATOMS: atom_id res chain seq x y z
N MET A 1 -37.86 -14.14 27.70
CA MET A 1 -36.55 -14.24 28.38
C MET A 1 -35.62 -13.26 27.69
N LEU A 2 -35.07 -12.27 28.41
CA LEU A 2 -34.03 -11.40 27.87
C LEU A 2 -32.72 -12.20 27.81
N GLU A 3 -32.18 -12.40 26.62
CA GLU A 3 -30.85 -13.02 26.44
C GLU A 3 -29.82 -12.10 27.13
N SER A 4 -29.14 -12.59 28.18
CA SER A 4 -28.15 -11.78 28.90
C SER A 4 -26.97 -11.45 27.99
N VAL A 5 -26.63 -10.16 27.87
CA VAL A 5 -25.48 -9.70 27.07
C VAL A 5 -24.20 -10.35 27.60
N SER A 6 -23.56 -11.19 26.78
CA SER A 6 -22.36 -11.96 27.13
C SER A 6 -21.16 -11.47 26.33
N ASN A 7 -20.09 -11.07 27.02
CA ASN A 7 -18.83 -10.61 26.44
C ASN A 7 -17.68 -11.56 26.78
N PRO A 8 -17.58 -12.72 26.11
CA PRO A 8 -16.57 -13.73 26.44
C PRO A 8 -15.16 -13.23 26.13
N THR A 9 -14.17 -13.76 26.85
CA THR A 9 -12.76 -13.51 26.57
C THR A 9 -12.27 -14.47 25.49
N LEU A 10 -11.58 -13.93 24.48
CA LEU A 10 -10.99 -14.68 23.37
C LEU A 10 -9.49 -14.78 23.57
N GLY A 11 -8.93 -15.97 23.31
CA GLY A 11 -7.50 -16.21 23.27
C GLY A 11 -6.99 -16.21 21.83
N TYR A 12 -5.90 -15.50 21.59
CA TYR A 12 -5.25 -15.36 20.30
C TYR A 12 -3.89 -16.04 20.31
N ARG A 13 -3.59 -16.74 19.21
CA ARG A 13 -2.23 -17.14 18.85
C ARG A 13 -1.76 -16.16 17.80
N LEU A 14 -1.19 -15.04 18.24
CA LEU A 14 -0.64 -14.02 17.34
C LEU A 14 0.82 -14.40 17.07
N ASP A 15 1.09 -14.77 15.82
CA ASP A 15 2.35 -15.20 15.21
C ASP A 15 3.15 -16.38 15.81
N PRO A 16 3.70 -17.30 14.98
CA PRO A 16 4.55 -18.41 15.42
C PRO A 16 5.92 -18.00 16.00
N GLY A 17 6.31 -16.74 15.87
CA GLY A 17 7.63 -16.22 16.26
C GLY A 17 7.69 -15.57 17.65
N GLU A 18 6.54 -15.35 18.31
CA GLU A 18 6.52 -14.85 19.68
C GLU A 18 6.49 -16.01 20.68
N LEU A 19 7.44 -16.03 21.62
CA LEU A 19 7.46 -16.96 22.75
C LEU A 19 6.25 -16.72 23.66
N GLY A 20 5.15 -17.43 23.38
CA GLY A 20 4.41 -18.14 24.43
C GLY A 20 3.52 -17.34 25.38
N LEU A 21 2.93 -16.21 24.99
CA LEU A 21 1.82 -15.64 25.76
C LEU A 21 0.51 -15.67 24.98
N TRP A 22 -0.50 -16.30 25.60
CA TRP A 22 -1.87 -16.28 25.13
C TRP A 22 -2.36 -14.83 25.23
N ASN A 23 -2.27 -14.11 24.12
CA ASN A 23 -2.83 -12.78 24.06
C ASN A 23 -4.34 -12.91 24.16
N THR A 24 -4.97 -12.24 25.13
CA THR A 24 -6.42 -12.29 25.30
C THR A 24 -7.06 -10.93 25.09
N ALA A 25 -8.30 -10.93 24.62
CA ALA A 25 -9.15 -9.74 24.63
C ALA A 25 -10.61 -10.12 24.79
N SER A 26 -11.41 -9.24 25.38
CA SER A 26 -12.86 -9.41 25.37
C SER A 26 -13.39 -9.38 23.94
N ALA A 27 -14.48 -10.10 23.65
CA ALA A 27 -15.11 -10.13 22.34
C ALA A 27 -15.42 -8.72 21.81
N SER A 28 -15.80 -7.78 22.68
CA SER A 28 -16.01 -6.37 22.32
C SER A 28 -14.77 -5.60 21.87
N ARG A 29 -13.56 -6.01 22.29
CA ARG A 29 -12.28 -5.33 21.98
C ARG A 29 -11.42 -6.11 20.99
N SER A 30 -11.86 -7.31 20.62
CA SER A 30 -11.20 -8.24 19.71
C SER A 30 -10.76 -7.62 18.39
N ILE A 31 -11.66 -6.86 17.73
CA ILE A 31 -11.40 -6.26 16.42
C ILE A 31 -10.23 -5.30 16.50
N LEU A 32 -10.27 -4.36 17.46
CA LEU A 32 -9.17 -3.42 17.66
C LEU A 32 -7.87 -4.14 17.99
N ARG A 33 -7.92 -5.14 18.88
CA ARG A 33 -6.74 -5.93 19.27
C ARG A 33 -6.07 -6.60 18.07
N VAL A 34 -6.83 -7.36 17.28
CA VAL A 34 -6.31 -8.07 16.12
C VAL A 34 -5.82 -7.08 15.07
N LEU A 35 -6.59 -6.02 14.79
CA LEU A 35 -6.21 -5.02 13.80
C LEU A 35 -4.92 -4.27 14.15
N THR A 36 -4.70 -3.92 15.43
CA THR A 36 -3.43 -3.32 15.86
C THR A 36 -2.24 -4.24 15.61
N GLN A 37 -2.40 -5.54 15.83
CA GLN A 37 -1.36 -6.52 15.52
C GLN A 37 -1.08 -6.57 14.02
N GLU A 38 -2.13 -6.70 13.20
CA GLU A 38 -1.98 -6.79 11.75
C GLU A 38 -1.37 -5.51 11.14
N ILE A 39 -1.70 -4.33 11.68
CA ILE A 39 -1.03 -3.08 11.29
C ILE A 39 0.47 -3.11 11.65
N SER A 40 0.81 -3.63 12.82
CA SER A 40 2.21 -3.75 13.25
C SER A 40 2.98 -4.69 12.31
N ASN A 41 2.37 -5.82 11.94
CA ASN A 41 2.91 -6.76 10.97
C ASN A 41 3.07 -6.11 9.59
N TRP A 42 2.06 -5.37 9.11
CA TRP A 42 2.14 -4.62 7.85
C TRP A 42 3.31 -3.63 7.83
N LEU A 43 3.47 -2.84 8.89
CA LEU A 43 4.58 -1.89 9.00
C LEU A 43 5.94 -2.58 9.06
N TYR A 44 6.02 -3.73 9.73
CA TYR A 44 7.22 -4.55 9.75
C TYR A 44 7.57 -5.08 8.35
N PHE A 45 6.60 -5.64 7.62
CA PHE A 45 6.79 -6.10 6.24
C PHE A 45 7.21 -4.95 5.33
N LYS A 46 6.55 -3.80 5.42
CA LYS A 46 6.92 -2.60 4.65
C LYS A 46 8.39 -2.23 4.84
N ARG A 47 8.84 -2.12 6.09
CA ARG A 47 10.25 -1.81 6.39
C ARG A 47 11.21 -2.88 5.89
N LYS A 48 10.83 -4.16 5.98
CA LYS A 48 11.66 -5.27 5.49
C LYS A 48 11.82 -5.20 3.97
N VAL A 49 10.71 -5.04 3.26
CA VAL A 49 10.66 -4.91 1.80
C VAL A 49 11.49 -3.72 1.33
N GLU A 50 11.34 -2.55 1.96
CA GLU A 50 12.13 -1.35 1.64
C GLU A 50 13.64 -1.58 1.83
N ARG A 51 14.06 -2.26 2.91
CA ARG A 51 15.48 -2.58 3.17
C ARG A 51 16.07 -3.53 2.13
N GLU A 52 15.27 -4.47 1.66
CA GLU A 52 15.65 -5.44 0.62
C GLU A 52 15.52 -4.84 -0.80
N GLY A 53 15.21 -3.55 -0.93
CA GLY A 53 15.10 -2.85 -2.21
C GLY A 53 13.83 -3.19 -3.00
N GLY A 54 12.87 -3.90 -2.38
CA GLY A 54 11.59 -4.23 -2.99
C GLY A 54 10.55 -3.12 -2.82
N VAL A 55 9.45 -3.25 -3.57
CA VAL A 55 8.29 -2.36 -3.52
C VAL A 55 7.03 -3.19 -3.33
N ILE A 56 6.18 -2.81 -2.36
CA ILE A 56 4.86 -3.45 -2.18
C ILE A 56 3.94 -2.94 -3.29
N ILE A 57 3.45 -3.84 -4.14
CA ILE A 57 2.55 -3.52 -5.27
C ILE A 57 1.08 -3.71 -4.90
N GLN A 58 0.79 -4.62 -3.97
CA GLN A 58 -0.57 -4.91 -3.51
C GLN A 58 -0.51 -5.51 -2.12
N GLY A 59 -1.55 -5.31 -1.33
CA GLY A 59 -1.70 -6.00 -0.06
C GLY A 59 -2.91 -5.54 0.73
N GLY A 60 -3.11 -6.13 1.89
CA GLY A 60 -4.18 -5.75 2.80
C GLY A 60 -4.24 -6.59 4.06
N ILE A 61 -5.10 -6.16 4.97
CA ILE A 61 -5.41 -6.84 6.23
C ILE A 61 -6.81 -7.41 6.14
N SER A 62 -6.98 -8.70 6.45
CA SER A 62 -8.27 -9.38 6.52
C SER A 62 -8.51 -9.90 7.93
N LEU A 63 -9.73 -9.77 8.43
CA LEU A 63 -10.13 -10.24 9.77
C LEU A 63 -11.14 -11.39 9.65
N ASP A 64 -10.93 -12.48 10.39
CA ASP A 64 -11.94 -13.54 10.59
C ASP A 64 -12.87 -13.09 11.72
N LEU A 65 -14.08 -12.66 11.34
CA LEU A 65 -15.10 -12.18 12.26
C LEU A 65 -16.11 -13.28 12.58
N ARG A 66 -16.37 -13.51 13.87
CA ARG A 66 -17.36 -14.49 14.35
C ARG A 66 -18.20 -13.92 15.47
N LYS A 67 -19.46 -14.33 15.54
CA LYS A 67 -20.31 -14.05 16.70
C LYS A 67 -19.76 -14.79 17.92
N LYS A 68 -19.46 -14.08 18.99
CA LYS A 68 -18.97 -14.61 20.27
C LYS A 68 -19.75 -13.97 21.41
N GLY A 69 -20.60 -14.78 22.04
CA GLY A 69 -21.64 -14.27 22.94
C GLY A 69 -22.55 -13.30 22.18
N SER A 70 -22.65 -12.08 22.69
CA SER A 70 -23.47 -11.02 22.12
C SER A 70 -22.72 -10.09 21.16
N PHE A 71 -21.42 -10.32 20.92
CA PHE A 71 -20.57 -9.43 20.14
C PHE A 71 -20.10 -10.08 18.83
N LEU A 72 -19.95 -9.26 17.79
CA LEU A 72 -19.16 -9.63 16.63
C LEU A 72 -17.69 -9.43 17.00
N ALA A 73 -16.87 -10.47 16.85
CA ALA A 73 -15.51 -10.46 17.33
C ALA A 73 -14.52 -10.98 16.29
N ALA A 74 -13.36 -10.33 16.18
CA ALA A 74 -12.25 -10.85 15.38
C ALA A 74 -11.58 -12.00 16.15
N VAL A 75 -11.53 -13.20 15.54
CA VAL A 75 -10.86 -14.37 16.12
C VAL A 75 -9.46 -14.59 15.55
N ALA A 76 -9.21 -14.06 14.35
CA ALA A 76 -7.91 -14.10 13.70
C ALA A 76 -7.78 -12.91 12.73
N GLY A 77 -6.53 -12.60 12.38
CA GLY A 77 -6.16 -11.63 11.37
C GLY A 77 -5.21 -12.26 10.36
N ARG A 78 -5.15 -11.68 9.17
CA ARG A 78 -4.16 -12.02 8.15
C ARG A 78 -3.73 -10.76 7.43
N THR A 79 -2.42 -10.55 7.40
CA THR A 79 -1.77 -9.54 6.57
C THR A 79 -1.18 -10.22 5.34
N THR A 80 -1.57 -9.77 4.14
CA THR A 80 -1.04 -10.26 2.86
C THR A 80 -0.34 -9.12 2.13
N VAL A 81 0.87 -9.37 1.63
CA VAL A 81 1.64 -8.43 0.82
C VAL A 81 2.17 -9.12 -0.43
N TRP A 82 2.06 -8.44 -1.56
CA TRP A 82 2.68 -8.79 -2.82
C TRP A 82 3.81 -7.80 -3.07
N VAL A 83 5.02 -8.34 -3.25
CA VAL A 83 6.25 -7.56 -3.31
C VAL A 83 6.91 -7.77 -4.65
N TYR A 84 7.31 -6.67 -5.26
CA TYR A 84 8.17 -6.64 -6.42
C TYR A 84 9.61 -6.36 -5.99
N TYR A 85 10.52 -7.26 -6.32
CA TYR A 85 11.96 -7.03 -6.17
C TYR A 85 12.54 -6.74 -7.55
N PRO A 86 13.00 -5.51 -7.82
CA PRO A 86 13.80 -5.26 -9.01
C PRO A 86 15.10 -6.07 -8.90
N GLY A 87 15.51 -6.75 -9.96
CA GLY A 87 16.75 -7.53 -10.00
C GLY A 87 18.00 -6.66 -9.81
N GLU A 88 19.18 -7.27 -9.94
CA GLU A 88 20.44 -6.53 -9.91
C GLU A 88 20.43 -5.43 -10.99
N ARG A 89 20.55 -4.18 -10.53
CA ARG A 89 20.56 -3.01 -11.42
C ARG A 89 21.89 -2.94 -12.14
N THR A 90 21.84 -3.04 -13.46
CA THR A 90 22.97 -2.75 -14.33
C THR A 90 23.17 -1.23 -14.45
N GLN A 91 24.33 -0.79 -14.94
CA GLN A 91 24.56 0.63 -15.23
C GLN A 91 23.55 1.20 -16.23
N ASN A 92 23.04 0.35 -17.13
CA ASN A 92 21.99 0.70 -18.08
C ASN A 92 20.65 0.98 -17.37
N ASP A 93 20.31 0.23 -16.33
CA ASP A 93 19.09 0.46 -15.55
C ASP A 93 19.14 1.80 -14.80
N VAL A 94 20.30 2.19 -14.29
CA VAL A 94 20.49 3.49 -13.63
C VAL A 94 20.40 4.66 -14.62
N ALA A 95 20.95 4.47 -15.82
CA ALA A 95 20.85 5.45 -16.90
C ALA A 95 19.39 5.63 -17.35
N ALA A 96 18.68 4.52 -17.59
CA ALA A 96 17.25 4.52 -17.91
C ALA A 96 16.42 5.16 -16.79
N ASP A 97 16.75 4.87 -15.52
CA ASP A 97 16.09 5.45 -14.34
C ASP A 97 16.19 6.98 -14.32
N ASN A 98 17.38 7.51 -14.63
CA ASN A 98 17.60 8.95 -14.68
C ASN A 98 16.90 9.60 -15.88
N GLN A 99 16.91 8.95 -17.04
CA GLN A 99 16.26 9.46 -18.25
C GLN A 99 14.75 9.57 -18.08
N TYR A 100 14.08 8.54 -17.54
CA TYR A 100 12.63 8.61 -17.37
C TYR A 100 12.24 9.66 -16.32
N LYS A 101 13.01 9.80 -15.24
CA LYS A 101 12.76 10.83 -14.21
C LYS A 101 12.88 12.24 -14.79
N GLN A 102 13.89 12.49 -15.64
CA GLN A 102 14.02 13.75 -16.35
C GLN A 102 12.80 14.01 -17.24
N HIS A 103 12.35 13.01 -17.98
CA HIS A 103 11.18 13.13 -18.85
C HIS A 103 9.88 13.42 -18.06
N ILE A 104 9.68 12.74 -16.93
CA ILE A 104 8.56 13.03 -16.01
C ILE A 104 8.64 14.48 -15.51
N GLN A 105 9.83 14.95 -15.15
CA GLN A 105 10.03 16.30 -14.63
C GLN A 105 9.75 17.38 -15.69
N GLU A 106 10.16 17.14 -16.94
CA GLU A 106 9.84 18.01 -18.08
C GLU A 106 8.32 18.05 -18.32
N LYS A 107 7.66 16.89 -18.29
CA LYS A 107 6.22 16.81 -18.48
C LYS A 107 5.44 17.51 -17.37
N ILE A 108 5.87 17.39 -16.12
CA ILE A 108 5.28 18.13 -15.00
C ILE A 108 5.36 19.64 -15.25
N ARG A 109 6.53 20.15 -15.67
CA ARG A 109 6.70 21.58 -15.97
C ARG A 109 5.79 22.04 -17.11
N GLU A 110 5.64 21.22 -18.15
CA GLU A 110 4.73 21.51 -19.25
C GLU A 110 3.27 21.63 -18.77
N LEU A 111 2.80 20.67 -17.97
CA LEU A 111 1.44 20.68 -17.41
C LEU A 111 1.23 21.83 -16.42
N GLU A 112 2.22 22.18 -15.60
CA GLU A 112 2.19 23.33 -14.70
C GLU A 112 2.05 24.66 -15.49
N ASN A 113 2.74 24.78 -16.63
CA ASN A 113 2.58 25.93 -17.52
C ASN A 113 1.18 25.98 -18.15
N GLN A 114 0.63 24.83 -18.58
CA GLN A 114 -0.75 24.75 -19.10
C GLN A 114 -1.79 25.12 -18.04
N LEU A 115 -1.54 24.77 -16.77
CA LEU A 115 -2.41 25.09 -15.64
C LEU A 115 -2.66 26.58 -15.48
N THR A 116 -1.69 27.41 -15.89
CA THR A 116 -1.74 28.87 -15.77
C THR A 116 -2.83 29.48 -16.67
N PHE A 117 -3.20 28.80 -17.76
CA PHE A 117 -4.16 29.28 -18.76
C PHE A 117 -5.42 28.40 -18.87
N ALA A 118 -5.55 27.38 -18.02
CA ALA A 118 -6.60 26.37 -18.10
C ALA A 118 -7.95 26.84 -17.53
N THR A 119 -9.04 26.32 -18.09
CA THR A 119 -10.38 26.47 -17.53
C THR A 119 -10.55 25.66 -16.22
N PRO A 120 -11.56 25.92 -15.38
CA PRO A 120 -11.74 25.21 -14.10
C PRO A 120 -11.81 23.67 -14.24
N GLU A 121 -12.45 23.16 -15.29
CA GLU A 121 -12.57 21.71 -15.54
C GLU A 121 -11.25 21.08 -16.04
N GLU A 122 -10.51 21.80 -16.90
CA GLU A 122 -9.21 21.36 -17.39
C GLU A 122 -8.17 21.38 -16.28
N ARG A 123 -8.26 22.37 -15.39
CA ARG A 123 -7.38 22.50 -14.23
C ARG A 123 -7.42 21.27 -13.34
N GLU A 124 -8.61 20.76 -13.00
CA GLU A 124 -8.73 19.56 -12.15
C GLU A 124 -8.05 18.35 -12.79
N LYS A 125 -8.25 18.14 -14.10
CA LYS A 125 -7.60 17.05 -14.85
C LYS A 125 -6.08 17.19 -14.88
N LEU A 126 -5.57 18.41 -15.12
CA LEU A 126 -4.14 18.69 -15.12
C LEU A 126 -3.52 18.49 -13.72
N GLU A 127 -4.20 18.91 -12.67
CA GLU A 127 -3.75 18.69 -11.27
C GLU A 127 -3.66 17.20 -10.95
N GLN A 128 -4.67 16.40 -11.36
CA GLN A 128 -4.65 14.94 -11.20
C GLN A 128 -3.47 14.29 -11.95
N GLN A 129 -3.23 14.71 -13.20
CA GLN A 129 -2.09 14.21 -13.99
C GLN A 129 -0.74 14.58 -13.37
N ILE A 130 -0.58 15.82 -12.89
CA ILE A 130 0.64 16.26 -12.20
C ILE A 130 0.87 15.44 -10.93
N GLN A 131 -0.17 15.21 -10.13
CA GLN A 131 -0.06 14.39 -8.92
C GLN A 131 0.39 12.96 -9.24
N LEU A 132 -0.19 12.35 -10.26
CA LEU A 132 0.18 11.02 -10.69
C LEU A 132 1.63 10.95 -11.17
N LEU A 133 2.08 11.90 -11.99
CA LEU A 133 3.46 11.97 -12.45
C LEU A 133 4.45 12.16 -11.28
N ARG A 134 4.09 12.97 -10.28
CA ARG A 134 4.88 13.13 -9.05
C ARG A 134 4.98 11.83 -8.24
N MET A 135 3.91 11.03 -8.20
CA MET A 135 3.95 9.70 -7.59
C MET A 135 4.87 8.75 -8.37
N ALA A 136 4.73 8.73 -9.70
CA ALA A 136 5.52 7.89 -10.60
C ALA A 136 7.04 8.18 -10.51
N MET A 137 7.45 9.42 -10.27
CA MET A 137 8.86 9.80 -10.11
C MET A 137 9.58 9.04 -8.99
N ASN A 138 8.85 8.56 -7.98
CA ASN A 138 9.39 7.81 -6.84
C ASN A 138 9.25 6.29 -7.01
N LEU A 139 8.73 5.81 -8.14
CA LEU A 139 8.55 4.39 -8.43
C LEU A 139 9.64 3.85 -9.35
N PRO A 140 10.03 2.57 -9.25
CA PRO A 140 10.85 1.88 -10.25
C PRO A 140 10.24 1.94 -11.66
N LEU A 141 11.09 2.01 -12.70
CA LEU A 141 10.67 2.14 -14.10
C LEU A 141 9.59 1.14 -14.52
N GLN A 142 9.69 -0.15 -14.14
CA GLN A 142 8.67 -1.14 -14.52
C GLN A 142 7.29 -0.82 -13.94
N LEU A 143 7.23 -0.30 -12.71
CA LEU A 143 5.96 0.11 -12.09
C LEU A 143 5.44 1.40 -12.70
N VAL A 144 6.33 2.30 -13.10
CA VAL A 144 5.97 3.51 -13.84
C VAL A 144 5.33 3.15 -15.19
N GLN A 145 5.92 2.23 -15.95
CA GLN A 145 5.37 1.75 -17.22
C GLN A 145 3.97 1.14 -17.01
N MET A 146 3.83 0.22 -16.06
CA MET A 146 2.54 -0.40 -15.74
C MET A 146 1.46 0.62 -15.33
N LEU A 147 1.83 1.70 -14.64
CA LEU A 147 0.90 2.74 -14.19
C LEU A 147 0.52 3.73 -15.29
N LEU A 148 1.48 4.13 -16.12
CA LEU A 148 1.32 5.22 -17.09
C LEU A 148 0.85 4.75 -18.47
N GLU A 149 1.22 3.54 -18.91
CA GLU A 149 0.84 2.98 -20.22
C GLU A 149 -0.68 2.91 -20.43
N PRO A 150 -1.50 2.40 -19.48
CA PRO A 150 -2.95 2.33 -19.65
C PRO A 150 -3.62 3.71 -19.78
N MET A 151 -2.92 4.76 -19.34
CA MET A 151 -3.43 6.13 -19.33
C MET A 151 -2.93 6.96 -20.52
N GLY A 152 -2.21 6.35 -21.46
CA GLY A 152 -1.67 7.04 -22.63
C GLY A 152 -0.61 8.10 -22.29
N LEU A 153 -0.10 8.11 -21.06
CA LEU A 153 0.99 8.96 -20.61
C LEU A 153 2.31 8.26 -20.96
N PHE A 154 2.58 8.14 -22.26
CA PHE A 154 3.77 7.45 -22.74
C PHE A 154 5.04 8.21 -22.37
N LEU A 155 5.97 7.53 -21.70
CA LEU A 155 7.36 7.94 -21.66
C LEU A 155 8.02 7.45 -22.95
N ASN A 156 7.75 8.13 -24.06
CA ASN A 156 8.41 7.85 -25.34
C ASN A 156 9.88 8.29 -25.26
N ALA A 157 10.72 7.51 -24.57
CA ALA A 157 12.15 7.79 -24.47
C ALA A 157 13.00 6.56 -24.15
N ILE A 158 12.51 5.34 -24.43
CA ILE A 158 13.33 4.12 -24.29
C ILE A 158 13.09 3.23 -25.53
N VAL A 159 13.82 3.55 -26.60
CA VAL A 159 14.22 2.62 -27.67
C VAL A 159 15.74 2.58 -27.67
#